data_AF-A0A2N2GTJ6-F1
#
_entry.id   AF-A0A2N2GTJ6-F1
#
_cell.length_a   1.000
_cell.length_b   1.000
_cell.length_c   1.000
_cell.angle_alpha   90.00
_cell.angle_beta   90.00
_cell.angle_gamma   90.00
#
_symmetry.space_group_name_H-M   'P 1'
#
loop_
_entity.id
_entity.type
_entity.pdbx_description
1 polymer ?
#
loop_
_entity_poly.entity_id
_entity_poly.type
_entity_poly.pdbx_seq_one_letter_code
_entity_poly.pdbx_strand_id
1 'polypeptide(L)'
;MAYRIVLNDAYKNYTLDQDKILTPEETVKRFRERLKEFNLDILQGTMRVDHGRLDIPVYFSLCGKDALEVIGTKKQMGKGGTVAQSEASAVMELAERFSFFSFCKDSRNFITEEYRNLKGRALSLESIARSVHDDSADVERAKELFARLPMRWTRAYNLTRQEELLMPFDWFYAINEFNGPSAGNCAEEALVQGICEIVERHVSSLVSRNRIRTPAIRLDSVADPHAVDVIGKFRNAGVKIFATDFSLDTGIPSVGVLAYDPSTFPAKSEIVWTAGTSPDPTKALLRAMTEVAQLAGDFNTSSNYVASGLPKFDKLEEARFVMEPGREIPITDLPDLSNTNLRVEVESCISALSTRGMDVLAIDVMHPGLRVPAFYTIVPGAHFRERAAGTSIGMFMAKLISQGEDPAVALRKLKEMDKALPGKYYVKFFLGVCSLSMQNPEAGLGYLKESLSLDPKEEDVPSIYVYMGLCLKEQERFREAIPLLEKAGSGDPGRTDVFNLLGYCYFKLKEHEKAIECFREVLKLNPSSAIDYANIASNYRDMGKPKEAASYYRLALEL
;
A
#
# COMPACT_ATOMS: atom_id res chain seq x y z
N MET A 1 3.49 26.82 21.42
CA MET A 1 2.30 27.07 20.57
C MET A 1 1.51 25.77 20.48
N ALA A 2 0.17 25.85 20.55
CA ALA A 2 -0.70 24.68 20.35
C ALA A 2 -0.51 24.14 18.92
N TYR A 3 -0.46 22.81 18.76
CA TYR A 3 -0.39 22.18 17.45
C TYR A 3 -1.81 22.07 16.91
N ARG A 4 -2.14 23.00 16.01
CA ARG A 4 -3.48 23.13 15.44
C ARG A 4 -3.36 23.23 13.93
N ILE A 5 -4.09 22.39 13.23
CA ILE A 5 -4.31 22.53 11.79
C ILE A 5 -5.50 23.47 11.61
N VAL A 6 -5.28 24.58 10.91
CA VAL A 6 -6.30 25.60 10.64
C VAL A 6 -6.64 25.54 9.15
N LEU A 7 -7.90 25.26 8.85
CA LEU A 7 -8.42 25.31 7.49
C LEU A 7 -8.73 26.76 7.10
N ASN A 8 -8.29 27.16 5.93
CA ASN A 8 -8.52 28.48 5.33
C ASN A 8 -9.29 28.30 4.02
N ASP A 9 -10.00 29.34 3.60
CA ASP A 9 -10.67 29.30 2.29
C ASP A 9 -9.64 29.11 1.18
N ALA A 10 -9.88 28.11 0.33
CA ALA A 10 -9.00 27.66 -0.73
C ALA A 10 -9.83 27.38 -1.98
N TYR A 11 -10.03 28.41 -2.81
CA TYR A 11 -10.89 28.33 -3.99
C TYR A 11 -10.19 27.64 -5.16
N LYS A 12 -10.90 26.70 -5.80
CA LYS A 12 -10.44 25.99 -6.99
C LYS A 12 -10.23 26.98 -8.14
N ASN A 13 -9.06 26.89 -8.79
CA ASN A 13 -8.71 27.67 -9.97
C ASN A 13 -8.46 26.78 -11.20
N TYR A 14 -8.29 25.47 -10.99
CA TYR A 14 -8.13 24.49 -12.04
C TYR A 14 -8.97 23.25 -11.69
N THR A 15 -9.83 22.81 -12.62
CA THR A 15 -10.83 21.75 -12.38
C THR A 15 -10.98 20.78 -13.56
N LEU A 16 -10.05 20.76 -14.52
CA LEU A 16 -10.19 19.94 -15.73
C LEU A 16 -10.16 18.43 -15.38
N ASP A 17 -9.05 17.97 -14.81
CA ASP A 17 -8.84 16.57 -14.43
C ASP A 17 -8.80 16.40 -12.91
N GLN A 18 -8.19 17.37 -12.22
CA GLN A 18 -8.13 17.43 -10.76
C GLN A 18 -8.54 18.82 -10.30
N ASP A 19 -9.05 18.88 -9.08
CA ASP A 19 -9.40 20.13 -8.43
C ASP A 19 -8.21 20.69 -7.66
N LYS A 20 -7.73 21.87 -8.09
CA LYS A 20 -6.54 22.53 -7.56
C LYS A 20 -6.73 24.05 -7.45
N ILE A 21 -6.06 24.67 -6.48
CA ILE A 21 -5.96 26.12 -6.30
C ILE A 21 -4.98 26.77 -7.30
N LEU A 22 -4.06 25.99 -7.86
CA LEU A 22 -3.08 26.45 -8.84
C LEU A 22 -3.17 25.60 -10.11
N THR A 23 -2.84 26.21 -11.24
CA THR A 23 -2.62 25.48 -12.49
C THR A 23 -1.45 24.51 -12.34
N PRO A 24 -1.39 23.42 -13.11
CA PRO A 24 -0.27 22.47 -13.08
C PRO A 24 1.10 23.12 -13.33
N GLU A 25 1.18 24.06 -14.28
CA GLU A 25 2.41 24.77 -14.63
C GLU A 25 2.94 25.59 -13.46
N GLU A 26 2.06 26.34 -12.78
CA GLU A 26 2.43 27.13 -11.61
C GLU A 26 2.82 26.23 -10.42
N THR A 27 2.16 25.07 -10.26
CA THR A 27 2.53 24.05 -9.25
C THR A 27 3.98 23.59 -9.47
N VAL A 28 4.32 23.17 -10.70
CA VAL A 28 5.67 22.72 -11.06
C VAL A 28 6.70 23.84 -10.89
N LYS A 29 6.37 25.04 -11.35
CA LYS A 29 7.24 26.21 -11.23
C LYS A 29 7.56 26.53 -9.76
N ARG A 30 6.53 26.65 -8.91
CA ARG A 30 6.68 26.92 -7.48
C ARG A 30 7.50 25.84 -6.78
N PHE A 31 7.27 24.57 -7.12
CA PHE A 31 8.05 23.46 -6.60
C PHE A 31 9.53 23.60 -6.96
N ARG A 32 9.86 23.83 -8.24
CA ARG A 32 11.24 24.02 -8.71
C ARG A 32 11.91 25.24 -8.10
N GLU A 33 11.17 26.33 -7.87
CA GLU A 33 11.68 27.52 -7.17
C GLU A 33 12.07 27.19 -5.72
N ARG A 34 11.25 26.42 -5.00
CA ARG A 34 11.59 25.94 -3.65
C ARG A 34 12.84 25.07 -3.63
N LEU A 35 13.01 24.19 -4.62
CA LEU A 35 14.22 23.36 -4.69
C LEU A 35 15.49 24.22 -4.81
N LYS A 36 15.44 25.26 -5.65
CA LYS A 36 16.54 26.19 -5.82
C LYS A 36 16.78 27.04 -4.56
N GLU A 37 15.72 27.56 -3.95
CA GLU A 37 15.79 28.39 -2.74
C GLU A 37 16.48 27.65 -1.58
N PHE A 38 16.19 26.35 -1.44
CA PHE A 38 16.71 25.52 -0.34
C PHE A 38 17.85 24.58 -0.73
N ASN A 39 18.36 24.71 -1.97
CA ASN A 39 19.41 23.88 -2.53
C ASN A 39 19.15 22.36 -2.33
N LEU A 40 17.92 21.93 -2.65
CA LEU A 40 17.49 20.53 -2.56
C LEU A 40 17.59 19.85 -3.92
N ASP A 41 18.31 18.73 -3.98
CA ASP A 41 18.42 17.84 -5.14
C ASP A 41 17.43 16.68 -5.01
N ILE A 42 16.12 16.98 -5.08
CA ILE A 42 15.07 15.95 -5.01
C ILE A 42 14.50 15.54 -6.37
N LEU A 43 14.60 16.40 -7.40
CA LEU A 43 14.08 16.13 -8.75
C LEU A 43 15.19 16.27 -9.79
N GLN A 44 15.51 15.19 -10.49
CA GLN A 44 16.43 15.20 -11.64
C GLN A 44 15.72 15.62 -12.94
N GLY A 45 14.46 15.21 -13.13
CA GLY A 45 13.66 15.52 -14.30
C GLY A 45 12.37 14.69 -14.37
N THR A 46 11.56 14.92 -15.40
CA THR A 46 10.35 14.16 -15.67
C THR A 46 10.37 13.52 -17.06
N MET A 47 9.75 12.36 -17.20
CA MET A 47 9.79 11.55 -18.44
C MET A 47 8.43 10.92 -18.73
N ARG A 48 7.94 11.08 -19.97
CA ARG A 48 6.73 10.43 -20.47
C ARG A 48 6.99 8.96 -20.77
N VAL A 49 6.05 8.07 -20.41
CA VAL A 49 6.25 6.60 -20.49
C VAL A 49 5.11 5.82 -21.14
N ASP A 50 4.02 6.47 -21.55
CA ASP A 50 2.98 5.81 -22.35
C ASP A 50 3.43 5.53 -23.79
N HIS A 51 2.85 4.51 -24.43
CA HIS A 51 3.11 4.14 -25.83
C HIS A 51 2.10 4.81 -26.80
N GLY A 52 1.24 5.69 -26.26
CA GLY A 52 0.29 6.49 -27.02
C GLY A 52 -0.94 5.72 -27.53
N ARG A 53 -1.15 4.46 -27.16
CA ARG A 53 -2.31 3.69 -27.66
C ARG A 53 -3.63 4.23 -27.10
N LEU A 54 -3.66 4.52 -25.80
CA LEU A 54 -4.84 5.12 -25.16
C LEU A 54 -4.87 6.65 -25.32
N ASP A 55 -3.78 7.28 -25.76
CA ASP A 55 -3.60 8.74 -25.77
C ASP A 55 -3.90 9.40 -24.41
N ILE A 56 -3.49 8.73 -23.33
CA ILE A 56 -3.56 9.22 -21.95
C ILE A 56 -2.11 9.41 -21.45
N PRO A 57 -1.66 10.64 -21.18
CA PRO A 57 -0.26 10.89 -20.83
C PRO A 57 0.14 10.35 -19.45
N VAL A 58 1.17 9.50 -19.39
CA VAL A 58 1.73 8.96 -18.14
C VAL A 58 3.18 9.43 -17.97
N TYR A 59 3.54 9.94 -16.79
CA TYR A 59 4.85 10.51 -16.51
C TYR A 59 5.52 9.89 -15.27
N PHE A 60 6.86 9.90 -15.26
CA PHE A 60 7.69 9.62 -14.10
C PHE A 60 8.48 10.85 -13.67
N SER A 61 8.63 11.06 -12.37
CA SER A 61 9.70 11.87 -11.79
C SER A 61 10.93 11.00 -11.54
N LEU A 62 12.09 11.45 -12.01
CA LEU A 62 13.38 10.87 -11.67
C LEU A 62 13.90 11.53 -10.38
N CYS A 63 14.18 10.73 -9.37
CA CYS A 63 14.65 11.22 -8.07
C CYS A 63 16.06 11.82 -8.19
N GLY A 64 16.23 13.02 -7.63
CA GLY A 64 17.55 13.60 -7.34
C GLY A 64 18.25 12.88 -6.18
N LYS A 65 19.48 13.30 -5.86
CA LYS A 65 20.31 12.65 -4.83
C LYS A 65 19.67 12.64 -3.44
N ASP A 66 19.12 13.76 -3.00
CA ASP A 66 18.54 13.91 -1.68
C ASP A 66 17.28 13.03 -1.54
N ALA A 67 16.48 12.96 -2.62
CA ALA A 67 15.31 12.08 -2.66
C ALA A 67 15.71 10.60 -2.63
N LEU A 68 16.77 10.22 -3.34
CA LEU A 68 17.26 8.84 -3.33
C LEU A 68 17.76 8.42 -1.93
N GLU A 69 18.48 9.29 -1.23
CA GLU A 69 18.97 9.04 0.13
C GLU A 69 17.84 8.93 1.16
N VAL A 70 16.81 9.78 1.02
CA VAL A 70 15.69 9.82 1.96
C VAL A 70 14.67 8.71 1.67
N ILE A 71 14.25 8.55 0.42
CA ILE A 71 13.13 7.68 0.02
C ILE A 71 13.62 6.26 -0.31
N GLY A 72 14.85 6.12 -0.83
CA GLY A 72 15.42 4.83 -1.23
C GLY A 72 14.99 4.33 -2.60
N THR A 73 14.18 5.10 -3.36
CA THR A 73 13.77 4.74 -4.73
C THR A 73 14.30 5.74 -5.76
N LYS A 74 14.54 5.25 -6.98
CA LYS A 74 15.07 6.07 -8.09
C LYS A 74 14.00 6.85 -8.85
N LYS A 75 12.72 6.52 -8.66
CA LYS A 75 11.60 7.07 -9.45
C LYS A 75 10.34 7.22 -8.59
N GLN A 76 9.51 8.21 -8.92
CA GLN A 76 8.13 8.37 -8.45
C GLN A 76 7.20 8.48 -9.65
N MET A 77 5.98 7.99 -9.53
CA MET A 77 5.01 8.02 -10.63
C MET A 77 4.23 9.35 -10.60
N GLY A 78 3.59 9.72 -11.71
CA GLY A 78 2.66 10.84 -11.76
C GLY A 78 1.68 10.70 -12.91
N LYS A 79 0.44 11.13 -12.67
CA LYS A 79 -0.69 10.91 -13.57
C LYS A 79 -1.49 12.19 -13.81
N GLY A 80 -2.13 12.27 -14.97
CA GLY A 80 -2.93 13.42 -15.34
C GLY A 80 -3.53 13.35 -16.74
N GLY A 81 -4.65 14.06 -16.93
CA GLY A 81 -5.31 14.22 -18.22
C GLY A 81 -4.55 15.10 -19.23
N THR A 82 -3.47 15.76 -18.79
CA THR A 82 -2.57 16.55 -19.65
C THR A 82 -1.11 16.33 -19.24
N VAL A 83 -0.17 16.65 -20.13
CA VAL A 83 1.28 16.60 -19.85
C VAL A 83 1.65 17.40 -18.60
N ALA A 84 1.17 18.65 -18.50
CA ALA A 84 1.47 19.52 -17.37
C ALA A 84 0.86 18.97 -16.07
N GLN A 85 -0.34 18.39 -16.13
CA GLN A 85 -0.97 17.74 -14.98
C GLN A 85 -0.18 16.51 -14.51
N SER A 86 0.25 15.65 -15.42
CA SER A 86 1.06 14.47 -15.09
C SER A 86 2.40 14.88 -14.47
N GLU A 87 3.03 15.96 -14.97
CA GLU A 87 4.23 16.54 -14.36
C GLU A 87 3.95 17.08 -12.95
N ALA A 88 2.87 17.84 -12.76
CA ALA A 88 2.48 18.38 -11.46
C ALA A 88 2.19 17.27 -10.43
N SER A 89 1.51 16.20 -10.84
CA SER A 89 1.27 15.03 -10.01
C SER A 89 2.59 14.37 -9.60
N ALA A 90 3.52 14.20 -10.54
CA ALA A 90 4.79 13.52 -10.29
C ALA A 90 5.69 14.30 -9.31
N VAL A 91 5.68 15.63 -9.36
CA VAL A 91 6.45 16.45 -8.41
C VAL A 91 5.77 16.55 -7.05
N MET A 92 4.43 16.50 -6.99
CA MET A 92 3.69 16.53 -5.73
C MET A 92 3.81 15.20 -4.96
N GLU A 93 3.77 14.07 -5.65
CA GLU A 93 4.04 12.76 -5.04
C GLU A 93 5.48 12.68 -4.51
N LEU A 94 6.45 13.24 -5.24
CA LEU A 94 7.81 13.37 -4.75
C LEU A 94 7.89 14.25 -3.50
N ALA A 95 7.18 15.38 -3.46
CA ALA A 95 7.12 16.28 -2.31
C ALA A 95 6.55 15.58 -1.07
N GLU A 96 5.48 14.82 -1.26
CA GLU A 96 4.83 13.99 -0.25
C GLU A 96 5.81 12.97 0.33
N ARG A 97 6.39 12.12 -0.53
CA ARG A 97 7.30 11.05 -0.13
C ARG A 97 8.52 11.60 0.59
N PHE A 98 9.16 12.63 0.01
CA PHE A 98 10.32 13.28 0.62
C PHE A 98 10.00 13.84 2.00
N SER A 99 8.87 14.55 2.14
CA SER A 99 8.45 15.13 3.42
C SER A 99 8.13 14.06 4.47
N PHE A 100 7.35 13.05 4.10
CA PHE A 100 6.99 11.94 4.99
C PHE A 100 8.21 11.16 5.48
N PHE A 101 9.09 10.71 4.58
CA PHE A 101 10.26 9.94 4.99
C PHE A 101 11.29 10.78 5.76
N SER A 102 11.43 12.08 5.44
CA SER A 102 12.25 12.99 6.24
C SER A 102 11.72 13.10 7.66
N PHE A 103 10.39 13.21 7.81
CA PHE A 103 9.73 13.23 9.11
C PHE A 103 9.98 11.94 9.90
N CYS A 104 9.84 10.77 9.26
CA CYS A 104 10.05 9.45 9.87
C CYS A 104 11.48 9.24 10.41
N LYS A 105 12.48 9.76 9.70
CA LYS A 105 13.91 9.60 10.04
C LYS A 105 14.40 10.59 11.11
N ASP A 106 13.70 11.70 11.30
CA ASP A 106 14.10 12.71 12.29
C ASP A 106 13.56 12.36 13.68
N SER A 107 14.46 11.90 14.56
CA SER A 107 14.13 11.51 15.93
C SER A 107 13.56 12.64 16.79
N ARG A 108 13.77 13.92 16.41
CA ARG A 108 13.22 15.08 17.12
C ARG A 108 11.70 15.20 16.98
N ASN A 109 11.10 14.53 15.99
CA ASN A 109 9.66 14.48 15.79
C ASN A 109 8.95 13.52 16.75
N PHE A 110 9.70 12.76 17.55
CA PHE A 110 9.17 11.68 18.36
C PHE A 110 9.60 11.80 19.82
N ILE A 111 8.72 11.35 20.71
CA ILE A 111 9.07 10.95 22.07
C ILE A 111 8.87 9.45 22.21
N THR A 112 9.79 8.75 22.87
CA THR A 112 9.61 7.32 23.17
C THR A 112 9.09 7.18 24.60
N GLU A 113 7.88 6.64 24.75
CA GLU A 113 7.21 6.57 26.05
C GLU A 113 6.18 5.43 26.08
N GLU A 114 5.81 4.99 27.29
CA GLU A 114 4.69 4.08 27.52
C GLU A 114 3.37 4.85 27.63
N TYR A 115 2.27 4.30 27.11
CA TYR A 115 0.96 4.95 27.12
C TYR A 115 0.53 5.44 28.52
N ARG A 116 0.77 4.63 29.56
CA ARG A 116 0.37 4.97 30.96
C ARG A 116 0.98 6.27 31.48
N ASN A 117 2.10 6.70 30.91
CA ASN A 117 2.80 7.92 31.32
C ASN A 117 2.28 9.18 30.60
N LEU A 118 1.42 9.03 29.58
CA LEU A 118 0.95 10.14 28.74
C LEU A 118 -0.27 10.90 29.29
N LYS A 119 -0.86 10.44 30.40
CA LYS A 119 -1.88 11.14 31.22
C LYS A 119 -3.06 11.72 30.42
N GLY A 120 -3.64 10.93 29.52
CA GLY A 120 -4.83 11.32 28.74
C GLY A 120 -4.56 12.24 27.55
N ARG A 121 -3.29 12.57 27.26
CA ARG A 121 -2.91 13.33 26.05
C ARG A 121 -2.82 12.45 24.80
N ALA A 122 -2.89 11.14 24.95
CA ALA A 122 -2.71 10.18 23.87
C ALA A 122 -4.04 9.75 23.25
N LEU A 123 -3.98 9.26 22.01
CA LEU A 123 -5.12 8.60 21.36
C LEU A 123 -5.66 7.47 22.25
N SER A 124 -6.99 7.43 22.43
CA SER A 124 -7.63 6.45 23.33
C SER A 124 -7.33 4.99 22.96
N LEU A 125 -7.29 4.10 23.97
CA LEU A 125 -7.10 2.66 23.76
C LEU A 125 -8.25 2.04 22.96
N GLU A 126 -9.44 2.63 23.00
CA GLU A 126 -10.59 2.25 22.17
C GLU A 126 -10.34 2.53 20.69
N SER A 127 -9.77 3.70 20.37
CA SER A 127 -9.36 4.03 19.00
C SER A 127 -8.21 3.13 18.52
N ILE A 128 -7.27 2.78 19.41
CA ILE A 128 -6.19 1.82 19.11
C ILE A 128 -6.78 0.43 18.81
N ALA A 129 -7.69 -0.08 19.62
CA ALA A 129 -8.38 -1.34 19.37
C ALA A 129 -9.13 -1.32 18.03
N ARG A 130 -9.85 -0.23 17.76
CA ARG A 130 -10.60 -0.03 16.53
C ARG A 130 -9.71 -0.02 15.28
N SER A 131 -8.49 0.54 15.38
CA SER A 131 -7.56 0.61 14.25
C SER A 131 -7.11 -0.74 13.69
N VAL A 132 -7.28 -1.81 14.48
CA VAL A 132 -6.96 -3.19 14.10
C VAL A 132 -8.17 -4.11 14.24
N HIS A 133 -9.37 -3.54 14.41
CA HIS A 133 -10.63 -4.28 14.54
C HIS A 133 -10.60 -5.38 15.62
N ASP A 134 -9.94 -5.11 16.76
CA ASP A 134 -9.82 -6.11 17.83
C ASP A 134 -11.14 -6.24 18.60
N ASP A 135 -11.91 -7.28 18.25
CA ASP A 135 -13.12 -7.72 18.92
C ASP A 135 -12.89 -9.00 19.75
N SER A 136 -11.64 -9.36 20.00
CA SER A 136 -11.28 -10.59 20.70
C SER A 136 -11.62 -10.53 22.19
N ALA A 137 -11.86 -11.70 22.80
CA ALA A 137 -12.09 -11.82 24.24
C ALA A 137 -10.90 -11.31 25.09
N ASP A 138 -9.71 -11.17 24.49
CA ASP A 138 -8.49 -10.73 25.17
C ASP A 138 -8.22 -9.23 25.01
N VAL A 139 -9.09 -8.47 24.34
CA VAL A 139 -8.84 -7.06 23.99
C VAL A 139 -8.46 -6.21 25.20
N GLU A 140 -9.12 -6.40 26.35
CA GLU A 140 -8.80 -5.63 27.57
C GLU A 140 -7.41 -5.97 28.11
N ARG A 141 -7.03 -7.25 28.11
CA ARG A 141 -5.68 -7.66 28.51
C ARG A 141 -4.64 -7.20 27.49
N ALA A 142 -4.95 -7.20 26.20
CA ALA A 142 -4.07 -6.69 25.15
C ALA A 142 -3.86 -5.18 25.29
N LYS A 143 -4.91 -4.40 25.63
CA LYS A 143 -4.81 -2.98 25.96
C LYS A 143 -3.89 -2.72 27.16
N GLU A 144 -3.96 -3.55 28.21
CA GLU A 144 -3.05 -3.43 29.37
C GLU A 144 -1.58 -3.66 28.99
N LEU A 145 -1.31 -4.63 28.12
CA LEU A 145 0.04 -4.89 27.60
C LEU A 145 0.52 -3.76 26.70
N PHE A 146 -0.34 -3.29 25.79
CA PHE A 146 -0.07 -2.14 24.94
C PHE A 146 0.31 -0.93 25.78
N ALA A 147 -0.38 -0.73 26.90
CA ALA A 147 -0.15 0.43 27.75
C ALA A 147 1.25 0.48 28.40
N ARG A 148 1.98 -0.63 28.40
CA ARG A 148 3.34 -0.80 28.94
C ARG A 148 4.40 -0.95 27.86
N LEU A 149 4.02 -1.00 26.58
CA LEU A 149 4.96 -1.12 25.47
C LEU A 149 5.48 0.29 25.12
N PRO A 150 6.80 0.55 25.25
CA PRO A 150 7.35 1.82 24.78
C PRO A 150 7.18 1.93 23.26
N MET A 151 6.64 3.06 22.80
CA MET A 151 6.45 3.37 21.38
C MET A 151 6.95 4.79 21.10
N ARG A 152 7.26 5.08 19.83
CA ARG A 152 7.41 6.47 19.37
C ARG A 152 6.03 7.12 19.25
N TRP A 153 5.86 8.23 19.94
CA TRP A 153 4.68 9.09 19.89
C TRP A 153 5.02 10.40 19.22
N THR A 154 4.09 10.90 18.41
CA THR A 154 4.20 12.24 17.80
C THR A 154 2.92 13.02 17.98
N ARG A 155 3.00 14.35 17.82
CA ARG A 155 1.83 15.24 17.89
C ARG A 155 0.98 15.04 16.64
N ALA A 156 -0.32 14.92 16.83
CA ALA A 156 -1.31 14.85 15.77
C ALA A 156 -2.49 15.76 16.13
N TYR A 157 -3.28 16.10 15.12
CA TYR A 157 -4.51 16.86 15.30
C TYR A 157 -5.70 16.02 14.87
N ASN A 158 -6.66 15.82 15.77
CA ASN A 158 -7.93 15.20 15.45
C ASN A 158 -8.81 16.27 14.79
N LEU A 159 -8.95 16.20 13.47
CA LEU A 159 -9.72 17.16 12.67
C LEU A 159 -11.21 17.06 12.96
N THR A 160 -11.71 15.87 13.29
CA THR A 160 -13.12 15.63 13.65
C THR A 160 -13.48 16.28 14.99
N ARG A 161 -12.61 16.15 16.00
CA ARG A 161 -12.85 16.65 17.36
C ARG A 161 -12.20 18.01 17.65
N GLN A 162 -11.40 18.50 16.72
CA GLN A 162 -10.65 19.77 16.81
C GLN A 162 -9.69 19.85 18.01
N GLU A 163 -9.04 18.75 18.36
CA GLU A 163 -8.13 18.65 19.51
C GLU A 163 -6.74 18.12 19.13
N GLU A 164 -5.73 18.57 19.87
CA GLU A 164 -4.37 18.04 19.79
C GLU A 164 -4.26 16.76 20.62
N LEU A 165 -3.57 15.75 20.10
CA LEU A 165 -3.25 14.52 20.83
C LEU A 165 -1.88 13.97 20.45
N LEU A 166 -1.39 13.02 21.24
CA LEU A 166 -0.24 12.19 20.94
C LEU A 166 -0.69 10.88 20.28
N MET A 167 -0.14 10.59 19.12
CA MET A 167 -0.45 9.38 18.36
C MET A 167 0.74 8.41 18.38
N PRO A 168 0.52 7.10 18.59
CA PRO A 168 1.60 6.12 18.54
C PRO A 168 1.98 5.91 17.09
N PHE A 169 3.06 6.56 16.67
CA PHE A 169 3.48 6.59 15.28
C PHE A 169 3.83 5.19 14.76
N ASP A 170 4.58 4.41 15.54
CA ASP A 170 4.98 3.05 15.16
C ASP A 170 3.76 2.14 14.91
N TRP A 171 2.70 2.33 15.69
CA TRP A 171 1.46 1.57 15.57
C TRP A 171 0.78 1.83 14.23
N PHE A 172 0.50 3.10 13.93
CA PHE A 172 -0.16 3.46 12.67
C PHE A 172 0.75 3.29 11.46
N TYR A 173 2.07 3.44 11.61
CA TYR A 173 3.01 3.12 10.53
C TYR A 173 2.98 1.62 10.21
N ALA A 174 2.88 0.73 11.21
CA ALA A 174 2.78 -0.71 10.96
C ALA A 174 1.45 -1.13 10.29
N ILE A 175 0.38 -0.36 10.48
CA ILE A 175 -0.94 -0.60 9.87
C ILE A 175 -1.00 0.04 8.49
N ASN A 176 -0.72 1.34 8.38
CA ASN A 176 -0.96 2.12 7.18
C ASN A 176 0.25 2.09 6.23
N GLU A 177 1.47 1.98 6.75
CA GLU A 177 2.74 2.27 6.07
C GLU A 177 2.62 3.53 5.20
N PHE A 178 2.47 3.34 3.89
CA PHE A 178 2.48 4.35 2.86
C PHE A 178 1.10 4.89 2.48
N ASN A 179 0.03 4.45 3.15
CA ASN A 179 -1.34 4.93 2.92
C ASN A 179 -1.65 6.13 3.82
N GLY A 180 -2.09 7.24 3.23
CA GLY A 180 -2.44 8.47 3.95
C GLY A 180 -1.44 9.64 3.89
N PRO A 181 -0.15 9.47 3.53
CA PRO A 181 0.68 10.61 3.14
C PRO A 181 0.03 11.34 1.97
N SER A 182 0.09 12.67 2.00
CA SER A 182 -0.48 13.52 0.97
C SER A 182 0.27 14.85 0.94
N ALA A 183 0.40 15.46 -0.24
CA ALA A 183 0.89 16.82 -0.40
C ALA A 183 0.01 17.64 -1.36
N GLY A 184 0.06 18.96 -1.22
CA GLY A 184 -0.76 19.87 -2.01
C GLY A 184 -0.21 21.29 -2.05
N ASN A 185 -0.77 22.13 -2.92
CA ASN A 185 -0.39 23.53 -3.04
C ASN A 185 -0.78 24.37 -1.80
N CYS A 186 -1.79 23.90 -1.07
CA CYS A 186 -2.25 24.39 0.23
C CYS A 186 -2.58 23.21 1.15
N ALA A 187 -2.92 23.50 2.41
CA ALA A 187 -3.22 22.47 3.39
C ALA A 187 -4.51 21.71 3.05
N GLU A 188 -5.52 22.41 2.54
CA GLU A 188 -6.83 21.87 2.21
C GLU A 188 -6.75 20.87 1.06
N GLU A 189 -5.94 21.16 0.02
CA GLU A 189 -5.66 20.22 -1.07
C GLU A 189 -5.03 18.92 -0.55
N ALA A 190 -4.00 19.05 0.31
CA ALA A 190 -3.29 17.89 0.85
C ALA A 190 -4.24 17.05 1.72
N LEU A 191 -5.01 17.68 2.60
CA LEU A 191 -5.95 16.99 3.49
C LEU A 191 -7.08 16.29 2.71
N VAL A 192 -7.68 16.94 1.71
CA VAL A 192 -8.75 16.30 0.93
C VAL A 192 -8.21 15.08 0.18
N GLN A 193 -7.00 15.17 -0.38
CA GLN A 193 -6.33 14.05 -1.03
C GLN A 193 -6.06 12.90 -0.03
N GLY A 194 -5.49 13.22 1.14
CA GLY A 194 -5.19 12.21 2.17
C GLY A 194 -6.44 11.50 2.70
N ILE A 195 -7.53 12.24 2.93
CA ILE A 195 -8.83 11.66 3.34
C ILE A 195 -9.39 10.76 2.24
N CYS A 196 -9.41 11.24 1.00
CA CYS A 196 -9.93 10.47 -0.14
C CYS A 196 -9.13 9.19 -0.37
N GLU A 197 -7.80 9.23 -0.25
CA GLU A 197 -6.96 8.03 -0.36
C GLU A 197 -7.29 7.00 0.71
N ILE A 198 -7.40 7.40 1.99
CA ILE A 198 -7.74 6.46 3.06
C ILE A 198 -9.12 5.82 2.83
N VAL A 199 -10.10 6.61 2.37
CA VAL A 199 -11.43 6.11 2.01
C VAL A 199 -11.37 5.16 0.82
N GLU A 200 -10.63 5.50 -0.23
CA GLU A 200 -10.39 4.65 -1.40
C GLU A 200 -9.85 3.27 -1.01
N ARG A 201 -8.82 3.23 -0.14
CA ARG A 201 -8.24 1.98 0.35
C ARG A 201 -9.21 1.20 1.22
N HIS A 202 -9.97 1.88 2.08
CA HIS A 202 -11.00 1.28 2.94
C HIS A 202 -12.09 0.59 2.12
N VAL A 203 -12.73 1.30 1.20
CA VAL A 203 -13.81 0.72 0.38
C VAL A 203 -13.27 -0.35 -0.57
N SER A 204 -12.07 -0.16 -1.13
CA SER A 204 -11.41 -1.18 -1.94
C SER A 204 -11.22 -2.47 -1.17
N SER A 205 -10.69 -2.37 0.06
CA SER A 205 -10.49 -3.54 0.93
C SER A 205 -11.80 -4.23 1.29
N LEU A 206 -12.87 -3.48 1.59
CA LEU A 206 -14.16 -4.06 1.93
C LEU A 206 -14.82 -4.75 0.74
N VAL A 207 -14.86 -4.09 -0.43
CA VAL A 207 -15.47 -4.61 -1.65
C VAL A 207 -14.73 -5.86 -2.12
N SER A 208 -13.40 -5.82 -2.21
CA SER A 208 -12.62 -6.95 -2.73
C SER A 208 -12.65 -8.15 -1.79
N ARG A 209 -12.49 -7.93 -0.49
CA ARG A 209 -12.43 -9.02 0.51
C ARG A 209 -13.76 -9.74 0.63
N ASN A 210 -14.86 -8.99 0.69
CA ASN A 210 -16.19 -9.56 0.87
C ASN A 210 -16.91 -9.85 -0.45
N ARG A 211 -16.24 -9.62 -1.60
CA ARG A 211 -16.80 -9.76 -2.95
C ARG A 211 -18.16 -9.06 -3.09
N ILE A 212 -18.26 -7.84 -2.54
CA ILE A 212 -19.51 -7.07 -2.48
C ILE A 212 -19.93 -6.70 -3.90
N ARG A 213 -21.18 -7.03 -4.27
CA ARG A 213 -21.77 -6.61 -5.54
C ARG A 213 -22.31 -5.19 -5.39
N THR A 214 -21.53 -4.21 -5.81
CA THR A 214 -21.94 -2.81 -5.83
C THR A 214 -22.58 -2.43 -7.17
N PRO A 215 -23.52 -1.46 -7.22
CA PRO A 215 -24.19 -1.09 -8.46
C PRO A 215 -23.21 -0.68 -9.57
N ALA A 216 -23.51 -1.07 -10.82
CA ALA A 216 -22.79 -0.58 -11.99
C ALA A 216 -23.16 0.89 -12.26
N ILE A 217 -22.17 1.69 -12.62
CA ILE A 217 -22.34 3.08 -13.03
C ILE A 217 -22.50 3.11 -14.55
N ARG A 218 -23.60 3.70 -15.01
CA ARG A 218 -23.86 3.86 -16.44
C ARG A 218 -22.95 4.96 -17.01
N LEU A 219 -21.94 4.58 -17.79
CA LEU A 219 -20.95 5.50 -18.35
C LEU A 219 -21.53 6.53 -19.34
N ASP A 220 -22.73 6.29 -19.89
CA ASP A 220 -23.47 7.24 -20.73
C ASP A 220 -24.19 8.34 -19.92
N SER A 221 -24.29 8.20 -18.59
CA SER A 221 -24.81 9.24 -17.69
C SER A 221 -23.78 10.32 -17.33
N VAL A 222 -22.52 10.16 -17.75
CA VAL A 222 -21.44 11.11 -17.49
C VAL A 222 -21.52 12.28 -18.47
N ALA A 223 -21.63 13.50 -17.94
CA ALA A 223 -21.78 14.71 -18.74
C ALA A 223 -20.50 15.56 -18.86
N ASP A 224 -19.51 15.35 -17.98
CA ASP A 224 -18.24 16.08 -18.01
C ASP A 224 -17.50 15.81 -19.35
N PRO A 225 -17.18 16.83 -20.15
CA PRO A 225 -16.59 16.63 -21.46
C PRO A 225 -15.25 15.89 -21.44
N HIS A 226 -14.43 16.10 -20.39
CA HIS A 226 -13.14 15.43 -20.27
C HIS A 226 -13.31 13.96 -19.90
N ALA A 227 -14.21 13.64 -18.97
CA ALA A 227 -14.55 12.25 -18.65
C ALA A 227 -15.14 11.51 -19.86
N VAL A 228 -15.99 12.16 -20.65
CA VAL A 228 -16.52 11.60 -21.90
C VAL A 228 -15.39 11.30 -22.90
N ASP A 229 -14.40 12.20 -23.05
CA ASP A 229 -13.22 11.97 -23.88
C ASP A 229 -12.41 10.75 -23.41
N VAL A 230 -12.10 10.67 -22.11
CA VAL A 230 -11.35 9.55 -21.52
C VAL A 230 -12.10 8.23 -21.71
N ILE A 231 -13.42 8.20 -21.48
CA ILE A 231 -14.25 7.01 -21.75
C ILE A 231 -14.20 6.63 -23.23
N GLY A 232 -14.26 7.62 -24.12
CA GLY A 232 -14.14 7.44 -25.57
C GLY A 232 -12.81 6.79 -25.96
N LYS A 233 -11.70 7.24 -25.39
CA LYS A 233 -10.34 6.71 -25.66
C LYS A 233 -10.24 5.20 -25.39
N PHE A 234 -10.72 4.75 -24.24
CA PHE A 234 -10.74 3.31 -23.92
C PHE A 234 -11.64 2.51 -24.87
N ARG A 235 -12.86 3.01 -25.16
CA ARG A 235 -13.80 2.35 -26.09
C ARG A 235 -13.23 2.25 -27.50
N ASN A 236 -12.61 3.31 -28.00
CA ASN A 236 -11.97 3.36 -29.33
C ASN A 236 -10.78 2.39 -29.42
N ALA A 237 -10.07 2.16 -28.33
CA ALA A 237 -9.00 1.18 -28.25
C ALA A 237 -9.49 -0.28 -28.13
N GLY A 238 -10.81 -0.52 -28.09
CA GLY A 238 -11.42 -1.84 -27.94
C GLY A 238 -11.44 -2.37 -26.50
N VAL A 239 -11.08 -1.54 -25.52
CA VAL A 239 -11.00 -1.93 -24.10
C VAL A 239 -12.40 -1.95 -23.50
N LYS A 240 -12.76 -3.05 -22.83
CA LYS A 240 -14.00 -3.14 -22.06
C LYS A 240 -13.80 -2.49 -20.70
N ILE A 241 -14.80 -1.72 -20.26
CA ILE A 241 -14.78 -0.96 -19.01
C ILE A 241 -16.04 -1.30 -18.20
N PHE A 242 -15.85 -1.57 -16.91
CA PHE A 242 -16.91 -1.76 -15.93
C PHE A 242 -16.67 -0.80 -14.79
N ALA A 243 -17.53 0.20 -14.63
CA ALA A 243 -17.50 1.15 -13.53
C ALA A 243 -18.56 0.76 -12.48
N THR A 244 -18.22 0.82 -11.20
CA THR A 244 -19.09 0.41 -10.09
C THR A 244 -18.97 1.38 -8.91
N ASP A 245 -20.07 1.58 -8.19
CA ASP A 245 -20.14 2.49 -7.05
C ASP A 245 -19.50 1.88 -5.80
N PHE A 246 -18.31 2.36 -5.44
CA PHE A 246 -17.57 1.91 -4.25
C PHE A 246 -17.87 2.76 -3.02
N SER A 247 -18.76 3.75 -3.10
CA SER A 247 -18.99 4.71 -2.01
C SER A 247 -19.45 4.03 -0.72
N LEU A 248 -20.07 2.84 -0.84
CA LEU A 248 -20.65 2.06 0.25
C LEU A 248 -21.48 2.97 1.17
N ASP A 249 -21.11 3.03 2.44
CA ASP A 249 -21.80 3.82 3.46
C ASP A 249 -20.94 5.01 3.94
N THR A 250 -19.79 5.26 3.31
CA THR A 250 -18.83 6.30 3.72
C THR A 250 -19.34 7.73 3.51
N GLY A 251 -20.29 7.91 2.59
CA GLY A 251 -20.82 9.22 2.20
C GLY A 251 -19.88 10.05 1.33
N ILE A 252 -18.74 9.49 0.90
CA ILE A 252 -17.78 10.13 -0.01
C ILE A 252 -17.79 9.32 -1.32
N PRO A 253 -17.89 9.96 -2.49
CA PRO A 253 -18.01 9.20 -3.72
C PRO A 253 -16.71 8.47 -4.07
N SER A 254 -16.86 7.17 -4.28
CA SER A 254 -15.78 6.27 -4.69
C SER A 254 -16.23 5.44 -5.89
N VAL A 255 -15.35 5.29 -6.87
CA VAL A 255 -15.64 4.56 -8.10
C VAL A 255 -14.60 3.47 -8.30
N GLY A 256 -15.04 2.22 -8.42
CA GLY A 256 -14.21 1.11 -8.87
C GLY A 256 -14.29 0.96 -10.39
N VAL A 257 -13.16 0.86 -11.07
CA VAL A 257 -13.08 0.64 -12.52
C VAL A 257 -12.29 -0.63 -12.81
N LEU A 258 -12.94 -1.59 -13.45
CA LEU A 258 -12.30 -2.77 -14.02
C LEU A 258 -12.24 -2.63 -15.53
N ALA A 259 -11.07 -2.90 -16.11
CA ALA A 259 -10.86 -2.85 -17.54
C ALA A 259 -9.97 -3.99 -18.05
N TYR A 260 -10.26 -4.45 -19.26
CA TYR A 260 -9.41 -5.42 -19.97
C TYR A 260 -9.61 -5.29 -21.48
N ASP A 261 -8.60 -5.68 -22.26
CA ASP A 261 -8.65 -5.70 -23.72
C ASP A 261 -8.95 -7.12 -24.22
N PRO A 262 -10.15 -7.41 -24.76
CA PRO A 262 -10.52 -8.75 -25.20
C PRO A 262 -9.68 -9.28 -26.37
N SER A 263 -9.02 -8.40 -27.14
CA SER A 263 -8.21 -8.80 -28.31
C SER A 263 -6.82 -9.32 -27.93
N THR A 264 -6.34 -8.94 -26.75
CA THR A 264 -4.98 -9.25 -26.27
C THR A 264 -4.97 -10.07 -24.99
N PHE A 265 -6.07 -10.10 -24.23
CA PHE A 265 -6.19 -10.90 -23.00
C PHE A 265 -6.33 -12.41 -23.32
N PRO A 266 -5.70 -13.31 -22.54
CA PRO A 266 -4.80 -13.05 -21.41
C PRO A 266 -3.32 -12.94 -21.80
N ALA A 267 -2.99 -12.93 -23.10
CA ALA A 267 -1.63 -13.11 -23.57
C ALA A 267 -0.73 -11.86 -23.47
N LYS A 268 -1.25 -10.68 -23.82
CA LYS A 268 -0.49 -9.41 -23.86
C LYS A 268 -1.11 -8.30 -22.99
N SER A 269 -2.27 -8.56 -22.39
CA SER A 269 -2.95 -7.64 -21.50
C SER A 269 -3.57 -8.40 -20.33
N GLU A 270 -3.80 -7.66 -19.25
CA GLU A 270 -4.27 -8.17 -17.97
C GLU A 270 -5.64 -7.57 -17.64
N ILE A 271 -6.33 -8.17 -16.66
CA ILE A 271 -7.47 -7.53 -16.03
C ILE A 271 -6.91 -6.50 -15.05
N VAL A 272 -7.21 -5.22 -15.28
CA VAL A 272 -6.78 -4.13 -14.43
C VAL A 272 -7.98 -3.63 -13.63
N TRP A 273 -7.87 -3.63 -12.31
CA TRP A 273 -8.92 -3.18 -11.41
C TRP A 273 -8.39 -2.13 -10.44
N THR A 274 -8.96 -0.93 -10.52
CA THR A 274 -8.54 0.24 -9.73
C THR A 274 -9.75 0.89 -9.08
N ALA A 275 -9.48 1.80 -8.15
CA ALA A 275 -10.50 2.65 -7.57
C ALA A 275 -10.03 4.11 -7.59
N GLY A 276 -10.98 5.02 -7.48
CA GLY A 276 -10.76 6.45 -7.34
C GLY A 276 -11.77 7.02 -6.36
N THR A 277 -11.30 7.82 -5.41
CA THR A 277 -12.15 8.60 -4.49
C THR A 277 -11.85 10.09 -4.64
N SER A 278 -12.90 10.91 -4.62
CA SER A 278 -12.82 12.38 -4.65
C SER A 278 -14.11 12.95 -4.03
N PRO A 279 -14.22 14.24 -3.66
CA PRO A 279 -15.50 14.85 -3.31
C PRO A 279 -16.50 14.90 -4.48
N ASP A 280 -16.01 14.96 -5.72
CA ASP A 280 -16.80 14.96 -6.94
C ASP A 280 -16.84 13.54 -7.56
N PRO A 281 -18.03 12.96 -7.85
CA PRO A 281 -18.14 11.60 -8.38
C PRO A 281 -17.54 11.42 -9.78
N THR A 282 -17.55 12.46 -10.61
CA THR A 282 -16.90 12.44 -11.94
C THR A 282 -15.38 12.46 -11.78
N LYS A 283 -14.84 13.24 -10.84
CA LYS A 283 -13.40 13.22 -10.52
C LYS A 283 -12.97 11.88 -9.93
N ALA A 284 -13.81 11.25 -9.10
CA ALA A 284 -13.57 9.90 -8.60
C ALA A 284 -13.46 8.87 -9.76
N LEU A 285 -14.37 8.93 -10.75
CA LEU A 285 -14.30 8.12 -11.96
C LEU A 285 -13.02 8.37 -12.76
N LEU A 286 -12.69 9.64 -13.05
CA LEU A 286 -11.48 10.02 -13.80
C LEU A 286 -10.20 9.50 -13.12
N ARG A 287 -10.11 9.60 -11.79
CA ARG A 287 -8.98 9.08 -11.01
C ARG A 287 -8.83 7.57 -11.14
N ALA A 288 -9.93 6.83 -11.11
CA ALA A 288 -9.92 5.38 -11.29
C ALA A 288 -9.47 5.01 -12.71
N MET A 289 -10.01 5.67 -13.73
CA MET A 289 -9.68 5.40 -15.14
C MET A 289 -8.23 5.76 -15.50
N THR A 290 -7.71 6.87 -14.97
CA THR A 290 -6.31 7.26 -15.19
C THR A 290 -5.34 6.30 -14.48
N GLU A 291 -5.71 5.76 -13.31
CA GLU A 291 -4.96 4.68 -12.66
C GLU A 291 -4.97 3.39 -13.50
N VAL A 292 -6.10 3.05 -14.14
CA VAL A 292 -6.15 1.91 -15.07
C VAL A 292 -5.13 2.10 -16.20
N ALA A 293 -5.13 3.27 -16.85
CA ALA A 293 -4.21 3.54 -17.95
C ALA A 293 -2.74 3.44 -17.51
N GLN A 294 -2.41 3.92 -16.31
CA GLN A 294 -1.08 3.84 -15.72
C GLN A 294 -0.63 2.40 -15.47
N LEU A 295 -1.49 1.56 -14.89
CA LEU A 295 -1.14 0.17 -14.56
C LEU A 295 -1.17 -0.75 -15.77
N ALA A 296 -2.05 -0.50 -16.74
CA ALA A 296 -2.23 -1.39 -17.89
C ALA A 296 -1.08 -1.35 -18.90
N GLY A 297 -0.22 -0.32 -18.86
CA GLY A 297 0.84 -0.12 -19.85
C GLY A 297 0.29 -0.17 -21.28
N ASP A 298 -0.81 0.55 -21.56
CA ASP A 298 -1.54 0.53 -22.83
C ASP A 298 -2.16 -0.82 -23.24
N PHE A 299 -2.28 -1.79 -22.32
CA PHE A 299 -2.85 -3.13 -22.58
C PHE A 299 -2.18 -3.87 -23.76
N ASN A 300 -0.90 -3.61 -24.04
CA ASN A 300 -0.19 -4.24 -25.17
C ASN A 300 1.29 -4.52 -24.93
N THR A 301 1.80 -4.31 -23.72
CA THR A 301 3.23 -4.31 -23.42
C THR A 301 3.74 -5.59 -22.80
N SER A 302 2.88 -6.60 -22.57
CA SER A 302 3.22 -7.80 -21.79
C SER A 302 3.77 -7.46 -20.38
N SER A 303 3.52 -6.25 -19.88
CA SER A 303 3.97 -5.80 -18.57
C SER A 303 3.03 -6.33 -17.49
N ASN A 304 3.61 -6.96 -16.45
CA ASN A 304 2.87 -7.33 -15.25
C ASN A 304 2.86 -6.14 -14.29
N TYR A 305 1.68 -5.60 -13.97
CA TYR A 305 1.59 -4.49 -13.03
C TYR A 305 1.60 -4.99 -11.57
N VAL A 306 2.09 -4.15 -10.65
CA VAL A 306 2.05 -4.43 -9.21
C VAL A 306 0.74 -3.93 -8.63
N ALA A 307 -0.05 -4.82 -8.06
CA ALA A 307 -1.36 -4.49 -7.51
C ALA A 307 -1.23 -3.59 -6.26
N SER A 308 -1.65 -2.32 -6.35
CA SER A 308 -1.46 -1.34 -5.27
C SER A 308 -2.61 -1.30 -4.24
N GLY A 309 -3.87 -1.42 -4.66
CA GLY A 309 -5.05 -1.26 -3.79
C GLY A 309 -6.08 -2.38 -3.87
N LEU A 310 -6.32 -2.88 -5.07
CA LEU A 310 -7.26 -3.97 -5.37
C LEU A 310 -6.49 -5.19 -5.87
N PRO A 311 -6.96 -6.42 -5.60
CA PRO A 311 -6.30 -7.63 -6.08
C PRO A 311 -6.34 -7.71 -7.61
N LYS A 312 -5.39 -8.45 -8.16
CA LYS A 312 -5.39 -8.82 -9.58
C LYS A 312 -6.21 -10.08 -9.77
N PHE A 313 -6.90 -10.17 -10.91
CA PHE A 313 -7.61 -11.37 -11.33
C PHE A 313 -6.88 -12.02 -12.50
N ASP A 314 -6.74 -13.34 -12.44
CA ASP A 314 -6.17 -14.12 -13.55
C ASP A 314 -7.26 -14.54 -14.54
N LYS A 315 -8.52 -14.62 -14.05
CA LYS A 315 -9.67 -15.12 -14.79
C LYS A 315 -10.86 -14.17 -14.65
N LEU A 316 -11.62 -14.01 -15.74
CA LEU A 316 -12.80 -13.13 -15.76
C LEU A 316 -13.89 -13.61 -14.78
N GLU A 317 -13.98 -14.91 -14.53
CA GLU A 317 -14.93 -15.49 -13.58
C GLU A 317 -14.72 -14.98 -12.15
N GLU A 318 -13.47 -14.68 -11.79
CA GLU A 318 -13.13 -14.12 -10.48
C GLU A 318 -13.66 -12.70 -10.33
N ALA A 319 -13.73 -11.95 -11.43
CA ALA A 319 -14.22 -10.58 -11.50
C ALA A 319 -15.75 -10.45 -11.69
N ARG A 320 -16.48 -11.58 -11.79
CA ARG A 320 -17.91 -11.59 -12.12
C ARG A 320 -18.78 -10.72 -11.20
N PHE A 321 -18.43 -10.61 -9.92
CA PHE A 321 -19.18 -9.79 -8.96
C PHE A 321 -19.08 -8.27 -9.23
N VAL A 322 -18.05 -7.84 -9.98
CA VAL A 322 -17.87 -6.46 -10.46
C VAL A 322 -18.50 -6.29 -11.84
N MET A 323 -18.33 -7.28 -12.72
CA MET A 323 -18.80 -7.21 -14.12
C MET A 323 -20.32 -7.42 -14.26
N GLU A 324 -20.94 -8.14 -13.35
CA GLU A 324 -22.37 -8.49 -13.36
C GLU A 324 -23.04 -8.16 -12.00
N PRO A 325 -23.12 -6.87 -11.61
CA PRO A 325 -23.63 -6.50 -10.29
C PRO A 325 -25.15 -6.60 -10.16
N GLY A 326 -25.88 -6.68 -11.27
CA GLY A 326 -27.34 -6.88 -11.30
C GLY A 326 -28.19 -5.63 -11.09
N ARG A 327 -27.57 -4.48 -10.78
CA ARG A 327 -28.22 -3.16 -10.71
C ARG A 327 -27.33 -2.12 -11.39
N GLU A 328 -27.94 -1.19 -12.10
CA GLU A 328 -27.28 -0.04 -12.71
C GLU A 328 -27.85 1.28 -12.17
N ILE A 329 -26.99 2.28 -12.02
CA ILE A 329 -27.32 3.64 -11.57
C ILE A 329 -26.61 4.69 -12.44
N PRO A 330 -27.16 5.90 -12.62
CA PRO A 330 -26.39 7.02 -13.17
C PRO A 330 -25.31 7.49 -12.19
N ILE A 331 -24.27 8.16 -12.70
CA ILE A 331 -23.19 8.72 -11.86
C ILE A 331 -23.70 9.76 -10.86
N THR A 332 -24.82 10.43 -11.17
CA THR A 332 -25.47 11.42 -10.31
C THR A 332 -26.17 10.83 -9.08
N ASP A 333 -26.31 9.50 -9.00
CA ASP A 333 -26.86 8.85 -7.80
C ASP A 333 -25.79 8.65 -6.71
N LEU A 334 -24.50 8.81 -7.04
CA LEU A 334 -23.43 8.78 -6.04
C LEU A 334 -23.51 10.02 -5.12
N PRO A 335 -22.97 9.95 -3.89
CA PRO A 335 -22.78 11.14 -3.07
C PRO A 335 -22.01 12.22 -3.84
N ASP A 336 -22.31 13.49 -3.58
CA ASP A 336 -21.57 14.61 -4.17
C ASP A 336 -21.27 15.61 -3.06
N LEU A 337 -19.99 15.72 -2.74
CA LEU A 337 -19.45 16.65 -1.74
C LEU A 337 -18.68 17.79 -2.40
N SER A 338 -18.79 17.92 -3.73
CA SER A 338 -18.03 18.91 -4.49
C SER A 338 -18.40 20.34 -4.10
N ASN A 339 -17.38 21.19 -4.01
CA ASN A 339 -17.55 22.60 -3.73
C ASN A 339 -16.47 23.43 -4.46
N THR A 340 -16.74 24.69 -4.73
CA THR A 340 -15.72 25.60 -5.28
C THR A 340 -14.60 25.92 -4.27
N ASN A 341 -14.83 25.72 -2.97
CA ASN A 341 -13.89 25.96 -1.89
C ASN A 341 -13.46 24.62 -1.26
N LEU A 342 -12.18 24.27 -1.38
CA LEU A 342 -11.61 23.02 -0.89
C LEU A 342 -11.71 22.88 0.63
N ARG A 343 -11.76 24.00 1.37
CA ARG A 343 -12.05 23.95 2.81
C ARG A 343 -13.38 23.25 3.10
N VAL A 344 -14.42 23.62 2.36
CA VAL A 344 -15.77 23.07 2.53
C VAL A 344 -15.76 21.58 2.19
N GLU A 345 -14.98 21.17 1.19
CA GLU A 345 -14.82 19.75 0.85
C GLU A 345 -14.13 18.96 1.97
N VAL A 346 -13.05 19.50 2.55
CA VAL A 346 -12.38 18.89 3.71
C VAL A 346 -13.36 18.75 4.88
N GLU A 347 -14.09 19.82 5.22
CA GLU A 347 -15.10 19.81 6.28
C GLU A 347 -16.23 18.81 5.99
N SER A 348 -16.67 18.69 4.74
CA SER A 348 -17.72 17.76 4.32
C SER A 348 -17.25 16.30 4.39
N CYS A 349 -16.03 16.00 3.95
CA CYS A 349 -15.44 14.66 4.08
C CYS A 349 -15.28 14.25 5.55
N ILE A 350 -14.81 15.17 6.41
CA ILE A 350 -14.72 14.93 7.86
C ILE A 350 -16.11 14.66 8.44
N SER A 351 -17.11 15.46 8.04
CA SER A 351 -18.49 15.28 8.51
C SER A 351 -19.05 13.92 8.10
N ALA A 352 -18.89 13.53 6.82
CA ALA A 352 -19.34 12.24 6.30
C ALA A 352 -18.78 11.06 7.11
N LEU A 353 -17.47 11.04 7.36
CA LEU A 353 -16.81 10.01 8.16
C LEU A 353 -17.21 10.06 9.65
N SER A 354 -17.38 11.26 10.21
CA SER A 354 -17.80 11.44 11.60
C SER A 354 -19.17 10.80 11.88
N THR A 355 -20.12 10.86 10.94
CA THR A 355 -21.43 10.19 11.09
C THR A 355 -21.32 8.67 11.22
N ARG A 356 -20.19 8.08 10.82
CA ARG A 356 -19.86 6.65 10.95
C ARG A 356 -18.94 6.36 12.14
N GLY A 357 -18.68 7.36 12.99
CA GLY A 357 -17.75 7.23 14.11
C GLY A 357 -16.28 7.08 13.68
N MET A 358 -15.94 7.49 12.46
CA MET A 358 -14.58 7.48 11.92
C MET A 358 -13.95 8.86 12.11
N ASP A 359 -13.12 8.99 13.13
CA ASP A 359 -12.37 10.22 13.38
C ASP A 359 -11.24 10.36 12.36
N VAL A 360 -11.06 11.57 11.82
CA VAL A 360 -9.98 11.92 10.90
C VAL A 360 -8.87 12.60 11.68
N LEU A 361 -7.67 12.02 11.66
CA LEU A 361 -6.47 12.56 12.28
C LEU A 361 -5.44 12.91 11.21
N ALA A 362 -4.64 13.93 11.48
CA ALA A 362 -3.53 14.30 10.61
C ALA A 362 -2.28 14.66 11.42
N ILE A 363 -1.12 14.21 10.92
CA ILE A 363 0.20 14.70 11.32
C ILE A 363 0.70 15.60 10.20
N ASP A 364 1.00 16.86 10.49
CA ASP A 364 1.83 17.73 9.66
C ASP A 364 3.25 17.14 9.56
N VAL A 365 3.59 16.68 8.36
CA VAL A 365 4.89 16.09 8.02
C VAL A 365 5.67 16.99 7.05
N MET A 366 5.24 18.24 6.86
CA MET A 366 5.86 19.18 5.94
C MET A 366 7.36 19.34 6.20
N HIS A 367 8.18 19.10 5.17
CA HIS A 367 9.60 19.34 5.28
C HIS A 367 9.88 20.86 5.38
N PRO A 368 10.62 21.34 6.41
CA PRO A 368 10.80 22.77 6.69
C PRO A 368 11.56 23.52 5.59
N GLY A 369 12.40 22.82 4.83
CA GLY A 369 13.07 23.36 3.64
C GLY A 369 12.17 23.35 2.40
N LEU A 370 11.35 22.31 2.20
CA LEU A 370 10.56 22.22 0.97
C LEU A 370 9.35 23.17 1.02
N ARG A 371 8.75 23.35 2.20
CA ARG A 371 7.61 24.24 2.46
C ARG A 371 6.43 24.00 1.51
N VAL A 372 6.21 22.73 1.17
CA VAL A 372 5.03 22.23 0.50
C VAL A 372 4.17 21.55 1.57
N PRO A 373 2.93 22.01 1.82
CA PRO A 373 2.03 21.37 2.77
C PRO A 373 1.94 19.87 2.54
N ALA A 374 2.23 19.08 3.57
CA ALA A 374 2.19 17.63 3.52
C ALA A 374 1.68 17.07 4.85
N PHE A 375 0.78 16.08 4.77
CA PHE A 375 0.18 15.46 5.94
C PHE A 375 0.22 13.94 5.86
N TYR A 376 0.32 13.29 7.01
CA TYR A 376 0.01 11.87 7.16
C TYR A 376 -1.38 11.72 7.78
N THR A 377 -2.35 11.34 6.96
CA THR A 377 -3.76 11.21 7.34
C THR A 377 -4.05 9.81 7.85
N ILE A 378 -4.73 9.73 8.99
CA ILE A 378 -5.05 8.48 9.69
C ILE A 378 -6.53 8.50 10.07
N VAL A 379 -7.22 7.40 9.78
CA VAL A 379 -8.62 7.17 10.19
C VAL A 379 -8.69 5.83 10.92
N PRO A 380 -8.69 5.79 12.26
CA PRO A 380 -8.73 4.56 13.03
C PRO A 380 -9.99 3.74 12.71
N GLY A 381 -9.80 2.54 12.18
CA GLY A 381 -10.87 1.66 11.69
C GLY A 381 -11.03 1.66 10.17
N ALA A 382 -10.21 2.42 9.43
CA ALA A 382 -10.07 2.21 7.99
C ALA A 382 -9.45 0.84 7.71
N HIS A 383 -9.88 0.21 6.60
CA HIS A 383 -9.42 -1.13 6.22
C HIS A 383 -8.37 -1.04 5.11
N PHE A 384 -7.37 -1.91 5.16
CA PHE A 384 -6.36 -2.05 4.11
C PHE A 384 -6.25 -3.51 3.70
N ARG A 385 -6.10 -3.75 2.39
CA ARG A 385 -6.18 -5.08 1.75
C ARG A 385 -5.42 -6.16 2.52
N GLU A 386 -4.16 -5.89 2.84
CA GLU A 386 -3.19 -6.85 3.40
C GLU A 386 -3.14 -6.88 4.94
N ARG A 387 -3.87 -6.00 5.64
CA ARG A 387 -3.53 -5.67 7.06
C ARG A 387 -4.70 -5.57 8.02
N ALA A 388 -5.93 -5.56 7.49
CA ALA A 388 -7.13 -5.40 8.30
C ALA A 388 -7.92 -6.70 8.50
N ALA A 389 -7.47 -7.85 7.95
CA ALA A 389 -8.17 -9.11 8.14
C ALA A 389 -7.67 -9.76 9.43
N GLY A 390 -8.58 -9.98 10.37
CA GLY A 390 -8.30 -10.87 11.48
C GLY A 390 -7.17 -10.45 12.42
N THR A 391 -6.83 -9.17 12.44
CA THR A 391 -5.78 -8.64 13.29
C THR A 391 -6.30 -8.34 14.70
N SER A 392 -5.38 -8.13 15.62
CA SER A 392 -5.70 -7.78 17.01
C SER A 392 -4.59 -6.90 17.57
N ILE A 393 -4.86 -6.26 18.71
CA ILE A 393 -3.84 -5.49 19.41
C ILE A 393 -2.66 -6.41 19.74
N GLY A 394 -2.97 -7.62 20.21
CA GLY A 394 -1.98 -8.65 20.49
C GLY A 394 -1.07 -8.93 19.29
N MET A 395 -1.65 -9.24 18.13
CA MET A 395 -0.88 -9.59 16.94
C MET A 395 0.05 -8.45 16.49
N PHE A 396 -0.45 -7.21 16.43
CA PHE A 396 0.37 -6.07 16.04
C PHE A 396 1.45 -5.73 17.06
N MET A 397 1.18 -5.88 18.36
CA MET A 397 2.23 -5.74 19.39
C MET A 397 3.32 -6.79 19.19
N ALA A 398 2.97 -8.07 18.98
CA ALA A 398 3.96 -9.12 18.76
C ALA A 398 4.81 -8.82 17.52
N LYS A 399 4.19 -8.35 16.43
CA LYS A 399 4.89 -7.89 15.22
C LYS A 399 5.87 -6.77 15.53
N LEU A 400 5.41 -5.68 16.16
CA LEU A 400 6.25 -4.53 16.52
C LEU A 400 7.39 -4.92 17.46
N ILE A 401 7.13 -5.77 18.45
CA ILE A 401 8.17 -6.29 19.35
C ILE A 401 9.22 -7.07 18.56
N SER A 402 8.80 -7.93 17.62
CA SER A 402 9.72 -8.75 16.82
C SER A 402 10.58 -7.94 15.84
N GLN A 403 10.10 -6.77 15.44
CA GLN A 403 10.82 -5.83 14.55
C GLN A 403 11.73 -4.86 15.31
N GLY A 404 11.76 -4.92 16.64
CA GLY A 404 12.68 -4.12 17.45
C GLY A 404 14.14 -4.47 17.19
N GLU A 405 15.05 -3.55 17.55
CA GLU A 405 16.47 -3.65 17.20
C GLU A 405 17.22 -4.82 17.86
N ASP A 406 16.80 -5.25 19.07
CA ASP A 406 17.45 -6.33 19.82
C ASP A 406 16.55 -7.58 19.87
N PRO A 407 16.88 -8.65 19.11
CA PRO A 407 16.14 -9.91 19.10
C PRO A 407 16.03 -10.59 20.47
N ALA A 408 17.01 -10.40 21.37
CA ALA A 408 16.97 -10.98 22.71
C ALA A 408 15.99 -10.22 23.62
N VAL A 409 15.89 -8.89 23.48
CA VAL A 409 14.85 -8.08 24.14
C VAL A 409 13.48 -8.47 23.58
N ALA A 410 13.34 -8.59 22.27
CA ALA A 410 12.11 -8.99 21.61
C ALA A 410 11.61 -10.35 22.12
N LEU A 411 12.51 -11.36 22.17
CA LEU A 411 12.18 -12.68 22.70
C LEU A 411 11.69 -12.62 24.15
N ARG A 412 12.34 -11.84 25.03
CA ARG A 412 11.90 -11.70 26.43
C ARG A 412 10.49 -11.12 26.52
N LYS A 413 10.23 -10.02 25.80
CA LYS A 413 8.91 -9.37 25.76
C LYS A 413 7.83 -10.29 25.17
N LEU A 414 8.14 -11.04 24.11
CA LEU A 414 7.22 -12.02 23.52
C LEU A 414 6.92 -13.18 24.49
N LYS A 415 7.91 -13.64 25.29
CA LYS A 415 7.67 -14.64 26.35
C LYS A 415 6.81 -14.12 27.49
N GLU A 416 6.95 -12.85 27.87
CA GLU A 416 6.05 -12.20 28.83
C GLU A 416 4.63 -12.09 28.27
N MET A 417 4.53 -11.70 27.00
CA MET A 417 3.28 -11.64 26.28
C MET A 417 2.61 -13.01 26.15
N ASP A 418 3.35 -14.10 25.89
CA ASP A 418 2.83 -15.47 25.83
C ASP A 418 2.22 -15.93 27.16
N LYS A 419 2.81 -15.49 28.29
CA LYS A 419 2.24 -15.76 29.62
C LYS A 419 0.96 -14.98 29.87
N ALA A 420 0.88 -13.74 29.38
CA ALA A 420 -0.29 -12.91 29.53
C ALA A 420 -1.42 -13.32 28.57
N LEU A 421 -1.09 -13.64 27.32
CA LEU A 421 -2.00 -14.03 26.25
C LEU A 421 -1.69 -15.47 25.82
N PRO A 422 -2.02 -16.48 26.65
CA PRO A 422 -1.70 -17.87 26.35
C PRO A 422 -2.51 -18.38 25.15
N GLY A 423 -1.93 -19.34 24.42
CA GLY A 423 -2.62 -20.05 23.33
C GLY A 423 -2.78 -19.22 22.04
N LYS A 424 -2.01 -18.15 21.87
CA LYS A 424 -2.05 -17.31 20.66
C LYS A 424 -1.00 -17.74 19.66
N TYR A 425 -1.43 -18.30 18.53
CA TYR A 425 -0.52 -18.74 17.46
C TYR A 425 0.45 -17.64 17.04
N TYR A 426 -0.03 -16.41 16.87
CA TYR A 426 0.81 -15.30 16.41
C TYR A 426 1.96 -14.98 17.40
N VAL A 427 1.77 -15.19 18.71
CA VAL A 427 2.86 -15.00 19.68
C VAL A 427 3.92 -16.07 19.47
N LYS A 428 3.51 -17.33 19.28
CA LYS A 428 4.42 -18.44 18.96
C LYS A 428 5.12 -18.25 17.62
N PHE A 429 4.41 -17.76 16.62
CA PHE A 429 4.97 -17.39 15.33
C PHE A 429 6.12 -16.39 15.51
N PHE A 430 5.87 -15.25 16.16
CA PHE A 430 6.90 -14.22 16.36
C PHE A 430 8.02 -14.68 17.31
N LEU A 431 7.75 -15.54 18.30
CA LEU A 431 8.81 -16.20 19.07
C LEU A 431 9.72 -17.05 18.16
N GLY A 432 9.12 -17.79 17.22
CA GLY A 432 9.83 -18.57 16.22
C GLY A 432 10.71 -17.72 15.31
N VAL A 433 10.15 -16.63 14.78
CA VAL A 433 10.87 -15.64 13.95
C VAL A 433 12.05 -15.04 14.73
N CYS A 434 11.83 -14.55 15.95
CA CYS A 434 12.90 -13.98 16.78
C CYS A 434 13.99 -15.02 17.13
N SER A 435 13.61 -16.27 17.43
CA SER A 435 14.58 -17.34 17.67
C SER A 435 15.43 -17.64 16.44
N LEU A 436 14.85 -17.61 15.25
CA LEU A 436 15.60 -17.74 14.00
C LEU A 436 16.57 -16.57 13.80
N SER A 437 16.14 -15.32 14.03
CA SER A 437 17.02 -14.13 13.96
C SER A 437 18.18 -14.17 14.95
N MET A 438 18.02 -14.86 16.09
CA MET A 438 19.10 -15.13 17.05
C MET A 438 19.98 -16.33 16.67
N GLN A 439 19.89 -16.84 15.44
CA GLN A 439 20.62 -18.02 14.98
C GLN A 439 20.33 -19.29 15.81
N ASN A 440 19.13 -19.39 16.38
CA ASN A 440 18.63 -20.60 17.04
C ASN A 440 17.46 -21.20 16.25
N PRO A 441 17.73 -21.81 15.07
CA PRO A 441 16.69 -22.36 14.22
C PRO A 441 15.98 -23.57 14.85
N GLU A 442 16.60 -24.27 15.80
CA GLU A 442 15.97 -25.41 16.49
C GLU A 442 14.83 -24.94 17.40
N ALA A 443 15.09 -23.94 18.25
CA ALA A 443 14.05 -23.30 19.05
C ALA A 443 12.99 -22.63 18.16
N GLY A 444 13.43 -21.97 17.09
CA GLY A 444 12.54 -21.34 16.11
C GLY A 444 11.53 -22.34 15.52
N LEU A 445 12.02 -23.48 15.04
CA LEU A 445 11.18 -24.56 14.52
C LEU A 445 10.21 -25.11 15.57
N GLY A 446 10.64 -25.22 16.83
CA GLY A 446 9.79 -25.63 17.95
C GLY A 446 8.59 -24.70 18.15
N TYR A 447 8.84 -23.40 18.24
CA TYR A 447 7.77 -22.41 18.37
C TYR A 447 6.85 -22.35 17.15
N LEU A 448 7.38 -22.51 15.94
CA LEU A 448 6.55 -22.50 14.72
C LEU A 448 5.65 -23.74 14.61
N LYS A 449 6.11 -24.90 15.07
CA LYS A 449 5.26 -26.10 15.22
C LYS A 449 4.13 -25.86 16.23
N GLU A 450 4.44 -25.22 17.35
CA GLU A 450 3.43 -24.83 18.34
C GLU A 450 2.43 -23.83 17.73
N SER A 451 2.91 -22.81 17.02
CA SER A 451 2.08 -21.86 16.28
C SER A 451 1.09 -22.57 15.35
N LEU A 452 1.57 -23.53 14.55
CA LEU A 452 0.71 -24.29 13.64
C LEU A 452 -0.34 -25.15 14.38
N SER A 453 -0.05 -25.59 15.60
CA SER A 453 -0.98 -26.38 16.42
C SER A 453 -2.06 -25.56 17.14
N LEU A 454 -1.92 -24.22 17.15
CA LEU A 454 -2.81 -23.29 17.85
C LEU A 454 -3.88 -22.68 16.92
N ASP A 455 -4.31 -23.45 15.92
CA ASP A 455 -5.38 -23.09 14.98
C ASP A 455 -5.17 -21.69 14.35
N PRO A 456 -4.04 -21.47 13.65
CA PRO A 456 -3.79 -20.21 12.96
C PRO A 456 -4.81 -19.99 11.85
N LYS A 457 -5.04 -18.73 11.49
CA LYS A 457 -5.88 -18.38 10.35
C LYS A 457 -5.31 -18.98 9.07
N GLU A 458 -6.19 -19.42 8.17
CA GLU A 458 -5.78 -20.05 6.90
C GLU A 458 -4.83 -19.15 6.09
N GLU A 459 -5.04 -17.83 6.11
CA GLU A 459 -4.20 -16.83 5.46
C GLU A 459 -2.77 -16.72 6.04
N ASP A 460 -2.58 -17.08 7.32
CA ASP A 460 -1.28 -17.02 8.00
C ASP A 460 -0.50 -18.34 7.92
N VAL A 461 -1.17 -19.46 7.66
CA VAL A 461 -0.57 -20.80 7.57
C VAL A 461 0.61 -20.85 6.58
N PRO A 462 0.51 -20.27 5.35
CA PRO A 462 1.65 -20.24 4.42
C PRO A 462 2.89 -19.60 5.02
N SER A 463 2.74 -18.48 5.74
CA SER A 463 3.85 -17.79 6.40
C SER A 463 4.50 -18.65 7.48
N ILE A 464 3.72 -19.39 8.28
CA ILE A 464 4.26 -20.32 9.28
C ILE A 464 5.13 -21.38 8.60
N TYR A 465 4.63 -22.00 7.52
CA TYR A 465 5.40 -23.00 6.77
C TYR A 465 6.69 -22.44 6.15
N VAL A 466 6.66 -21.21 5.63
CA VAL A 466 7.88 -20.56 5.14
C VAL A 466 8.93 -20.41 6.22
N TYR A 467 8.56 -19.91 7.40
CA TYR A 467 9.51 -19.76 8.50
C TYR A 467 9.99 -21.12 9.03
N MET A 468 9.16 -22.17 9.02
CA MET A 468 9.61 -23.53 9.35
C MET A 468 10.64 -24.03 8.33
N GLY A 469 10.39 -23.79 7.04
CA GLY A 469 11.31 -24.09 5.96
C GLY A 469 12.64 -23.33 6.09
N LEU A 470 12.59 -22.05 6.47
CA LEU A 470 13.77 -21.24 6.78
C LEU A 470 14.57 -21.83 7.95
N CYS A 471 13.92 -22.21 9.07
CA CYS A 471 14.60 -22.87 10.18
C CYS A 471 15.30 -24.16 9.74
N LEU A 472 14.63 -24.99 8.92
CA LEU A 472 15.22 -26.22 8.40
C LEU A 472 16.37 -25.94 7.42
N LYS A 473 16.27 -24.90 6.59
CA LYS A 473 17.35 -24.44 5.70
C LYS A 473 18.58 -24.03 6.49
N GLU A 474 18.44 -23.27 7.58
CA GLU A 474 19.56 -22.88 8.45
C GLU A 474 20.18 -24.08 9.18
N GLN A 475 19.42 -25.17 9.36
CA GLN A 475 19.93 -26.45 9.88
C GLN A 475 20.49 -27.37 8.78
N GLU A 476 20.56 -26.91 7.52
CA GLU A 476 20.91 -27.70 6.32
C GLU A 476 20.02 -28.93 6.06
N ARG A 477 18.83 -28.98 6.68
CA ARG A 477 17.84 -30.06 6.53
C ARG A 477 16.95 -29.80 5.32
N PHE A 478 17.57 -29.60 4.16
CA PHE A 478 16.89 -29.15 2.93
C PHE A 478 15.76 -30.08 2.48
N ARG A 479 15.97 -31.40 2.61
CA ARG A 479 14.98 -32.40 2.19
C ARG A 479 13.70 -32.36 3.04
N GLU A 480 13.80 -31.98 4.31
CA GLU A 480 12.64 -31.82 5.19
C GLU A 480 11.95 -30.46 4.99
N ALA A 481 12.68 -29.44 4.51
CA ALA A 481 12.12 -28.12 4.23
C ALA A 481 11.16 -28.11 3.04
N ILE A 482 11.50 -28.87 1.98
CA ILE A 482 10.75 -28.94 0.72
C ILE A 482 9.24 -29.17 0.93
N PRO A 483 8.77 -30.24 1.61
CA PRO A 483 7.34 -30.50 1.75
C PRO A 483 6.60 -29.42 2.56
N LEU A 484 7.29 -28.65 3.41
CA LEU A 484 6.68 -27.51 4.10
C LEU A 484 6.55 -26.30 3.17
N LEU A 485 7.59 -26.03 2.38
CA LEU A 485 7.58 -24.95 1.41
C LEU A 485 6.59 -25.21 0.26
N GLU A 486 6.41 -26.46 -0.17
CA GLU A 486 5.36 -26.87 -1.13
C GLU A 486 3.95 -26.58 -0.58
N LYS A 487 3.72 -26.83 0.72
CA LYS A 487 2.47 -26.45 1.39
C LYS A 487 2.28 -24.93 1.43
N ALA A 488 3.36 -24.18 1.71
CA ALA A 488 3.32 -22.73 1.68
C ALA A 488 2.92 -22.19 0.30
N GLY A 489 3.55 -22.67 -0.78
CA GLY A 489 3.26 -22.24 -2.15
C GLY A 489 1.87 -22.67 -2.64
N SER A 490 1.34 -23.78 -2.11
CA SER A 490 -0.04 -24.20 -2.39
C SER A 490 -1.08 -23.30 -1.73
N GLY A 491 -0.78 -22.77 -0.54
CA GLY A 491 -1.67 -21.85 0.18
C GLY A 491 -1.56 -20.40 -0.27
N ASP A 492 -0.42 -20.00 -0.83
CA ASP A 492 -0.21 -18.67 -1.41
C ASP A 492 0.69 -18.76 -2.67
N PRO A 493 0.10 -18.97 -3.87
CA PRO A 493 0.84 -19.15 -5.11
C PRO A 493 1.60 -17.91 -5.60
N GLY A 494 1.32 -16.72 -5.04
CA GLY A 494 1.94 -15.45 -5.45
C GLY A 494 3.29 -15.17 -4.76
N ARG A 495 3.72 -16.04 -3.85
CA ARG A 495 4.89 -15.85 -2.98
C ARG A 495 6.21 -16.21 -3.67
N THR A 496 6.91 -15.20 -4.20
CA THR A 496 8.22 -15.38 -4.82
C THR A 496 9.29 -15.91 -3.86
N ASP A 497 9.21 -15.55 -2.58
CA ASP A 497 10.12 -16.03 -1.52
C ASP A 497 10.02 -17.54 -1.29
N VAL A 498 8.81 -18.13 -1.43
CA VAL A 498 8.62 -19.60 -1.33
C VAL A 498 9.41 -20.32 -2.42
N PHE A 499 9.24 -19.91 -3.68
CA PHE A 499 9.92 -20.52 -4.81
C PHE A 499 11.43 -20.30 -4.74
N ASN A 500 11.88 -19.15 -4.24
CA ASN A 500 13.30 -18.90 -3.98
C ASN A 500 13.89 -19.86 -2.94
N LEU A 501 13.16 -20.11 -1.85
CA LEU A 501 13.58 -21.06 -0.83
C LEU A 501 13.59 -22.51 -1.33
N LEU A 502 12.54 -22.92 -2.07
CA LEU A 502 12.49 -24.23 -2.74
C LEU A 502 13.68 -24.40 -3.70
N GLY A 503 13.91 -23.41 -4.56
CA GLY A 503 15.02 -23.42 -5.51
C GLY A 503 16.37 -23.53 -4.82
N TYR A 504 16.57 -22.80 -3.72
CA TYR A 504 17.78 -22.92 -2.89
C TYR A 504 17.94 -24.34 -2.30
N CYS A 505 16.88 -24.91 -1.72
CA CYS A 505 16.90 -26.26 -1.16
C CYS A 505 17.25 -27.30 -2.22
N TYR A 506 16.63 -27.26 -3.40
CA TYR A 506 16.95 -28.16 -4.52
C TYR A 506 18.38 -27.97 -5.03
N PHE A 507 18.85 -26.73 -5.16
CA PHE A 507 20.23 -26.44 -5.56
C PHE A 507 21.25 -27.07 -4.60
N LYS A 508 21.01 -26.95 -3.28
CA LYS A 508 21.87 -27.56 -2.25
C LYS A 508 21.85 -29.09 -2.29
N LEU A 509 20.73 -29.69 -2.66
CA LEU A 509 20.58 -31.12 -2.88
C LEU A 509 21.12 -31.61 -4.24
N LYS A 510 21.65 -30.71 -5.08
CA LYS A 510 22.11 -30.98 -6.46
C LYS A 510 20.99 -31.45 -7.40
N GLU A 511 19.73 -31.16 -7.06
CA GLU A 511 18.57 -31.36 -7.92
C GLU A 511 18.37 -30.12 -8.82
N HIS A 512 19.35 -29.88 -9.69
CA HIS A 512 19.51 -28.61 -10.42
C HIS A 512 18.34 -28.26 -11.35
N GLU A 513 17.73 -29.26 -12.00
CA GLU A 513 16.58 -29.05 -12.89
C GLU A 513 15.38 -28.49 -12.12
N LYS A 514 15.05 -29.07 -10.96
CA LYS A 514 13.95 -28.58 -10.10
C LYS A 514 14.24 -27.21 -9.53
N ALA A 515 15.50 -26.93 -9.19
CA ALA A 515 15.91 -25.60 -8.74
C ALA A 515 15.65 -24.56 -9.83
N ILE A 516 16.03 -24.85 -11.08
CA ILE A 516 15.78 -23.98 -12.23
C ILE A 516 14.27 -23.77 -12.46
N GLU A 517 13.44 -24.81 -12.31
CA GLU A 517 11.98 -24.69 -12.39
C GLU A 517 11.43 -23.71 -11.35
N CYS A 518 11.87 -23.82 -10.09
CA CYS A 518 11.45 -22.91 -9.03
C CYS A 518 11.83 -21.45 -9.34
N PHE A 519 13.08 -21.19 -9.74
CA PHE A 519 13.51 -19.84 -10.10
C PHE A 519 12.79 -19.29 -11.34
N ARG A 520 12.37 -20.16 -12.27
CA ARG A 520 11.52 -19.74 -13.41
C ARG A 520 10.13 -19.32 -12.97
N GLU A 521 9.52 -19.95 -11.97
CA GLU A 521 8.26 -19.46 -11.40
C GLU A 521 8.42 -18.07 -10.80
N VAL A 522 9.55 -17.80 -10.13
CA VAL A 522 9.86 -16.45 -9.64
C VAL A 522 9.96 -15.44 -10.77
N LEU A 523 10.61 -15.80 -11.88
CA LEU A 523 10.73 -14.91 -13.05
C LEU A 523 9.40 -14.70 -13.80
N LYS A 524 8.41 -15.61 -13.68
CA LYS A 524 7.05 -15.34 -14.18
C LYS A 524 6.36 -14.25 -13.37
N LEU A 525 6.58 -14.24 -12.05
CA LEU A 525 5.99 -13.27 -11.13
C LEU A 525 6.78 -11.94 -11.11
N ASN A 526 8.11 -12.01 -11.19
CA ASN A 526 9.02 -10.87 -11.23
C ASN A 526 10.07 -11.04 -12.36
N PRO A 527 9.75 -10.62 -13.59
CA PRO A 527 10.67 -10.72 -14.72
C PRO A 527 11.96 -9.89 -14.57
N SER A 528 12.01 -8.94 -13.64
CA SER A 528 13.16 -8.07 -13.39
C SER A 528 14.12 -8.57 -12.30
N SER A 529 13.94 -9.80 -11.80
CA SER A 529 14.80 -10.34 -10.74
C SER A 529 16.17 -10.77 -11.28
N ALA A 530 17.15 -9.85 -11.24
CA ALA A 530 18.55 -10.14 -11.56
C ALA A 530 19.12 -11.31 -10.73
N ILE A 531 18.72 -11.39 -9.45
CA ILE A 531 19.15 -12.45 -8.52
C ILE A 531 18.72 -13.83 -9.03
N ASP A 532 17.50 -13.96 -9.54
CA ASP A 532 16.97 -15.26 -9.97
C ASP A 532 17.51 -15.71 -11.32
N TYR A 533 17.84 -14.77 -12.21
CA TYR A 533 18.66 -15.08 -13.39
C TYR A 533 20.05 -15.60 -12.99
N ALA A 534 20.71 -15.00 -11.99
CA ALA A 534 22.00 -15.48 -11.49
C ALA A 534 21.89 -16.85 -10.77
N ASN A 535 20.77 -17.13 -10.09
CA ASN A 535 20.49 -18.43 -9.46
C ASN A 535 20.33 -19.53 -10.52
N ILE A 536 19.60 -19.27 -11.61
CA ILE A 536 19.49 -20.19 -12.77
C ILE A 536 20.87 -20.43 -13.40
N ALA A 537 21.65 -19.36 -13.61
CA ALA A 537 23.00 -19.46 -14.15
C ALA A 537 23.93 -20.33 -13.29
N SER A 538 23.83 -20.20 -11.96
CA SER A 538 24.59 -21.00 -10.99
C SER A 538 24.27 -22.49 -11.10
N ASN A 539 22.99 -22.83 -11.30
CA ASN A 539 22.57 -24.22 -11.53
C ASN A 539 23.14 -24.77 -12.84
N TYR A 540 23.04 -24.03 -13.96
CA TYR A 540 23.62 -24.46 -15.24
C TYR A 540 25.14 -24.65 -15.15
N ARG A 541 25.84 -23.79 -14.41
CA ARG A 541 27.28 -23.94 -14.17
C ARG A 541 27.59 -25.24 -13.45
N ASP A 542 26.89 -25.54 -12.35
CA ASP A 542 27.11 -26.76 -11.57
C ASP A 542 26.72 -28.03 -12.36
N MET A 543 25.82 -27.94 -13.33
CA MET A 543 25.51 -29.00 -14.30
C MET A 543 26.57 -29.18 -15.42
N GLY A 544 27.64 -28.37 -15.44
CA GLY A 544 28.65 -28.41 -16.50
C GLY A 544 28.19 -27.79 -17.82
N LYS A 545 27.22 -26.86 -17.79
CA LYS A 545 26.66 -26.14 -18.96
C LYS A 545 27.08 -24.66 -18.95
N PRO A 546 28.37 -24.34 -19.22
CA PRO A 546 28.90 -22.99 -19.04
C PRO A 546 28.37 -21.97 -20.05
N LYS A 547 27.91 -22.40 -21.24
CA LYS A 547 27.35 -21.49 -22.25
C LYS A 547 26.02 -20.92 -21.80
N GLU A 548 25.13 -21.79 -21.33
CA GLU A 548 23.83 -21.44 -20.75
C GLU A 548 24.02 -20.59 -19.50
N ALA A 549 24.92 -20.99 -18.59
CA ALA A 549 25.26 -20.19 -17.43
C ALA A 549 25.73 -18.77 -17.80
N ALA A 550 26.65 -18.64 -18.75
CA ALA A 550 27.13 -17.34 -19.20
C ALA A 550 26.02 -16.49 -19.83
N SER A 551 25.06 -17.08 -20.53
CA SER A 551 23.92 -16.35 -21.09
C SER A 551 23.03 -15.77 -19.99
N TYR A 552 22.69 -16.56 -18.97
CA TYR A 552 21.85 -16.11 -17.87
C TYR A 552 22.56 -15.11 -16.94
N TYR A 553 23.87 -15.25 -16.73
CA TYR A 553 24.64 -14.23 -16.01
C TYR A 553 24.67 -12.89 -16.76
N ARG A 554 24.73 -12.89 -18.09
CA ARG A 554 24.65 -11.63 -18.86
C ARG A 554 23.29 -10.96 -18.69
N LEU A 555 22.21 -11.73 -18.80
CA LEU A 555 20.85 -11.21 -18.54
C LEU A 555 20.74 -10.61 -17.13
N ALA A 556 21.31 -11.26 -16.12
CA ALA A 556 21.34 -10.74 -14.75
C ALA A 556 22.13 -9.43 -14.61
N LEU A 557 23.17 -9.22 -15.41
CA LEU A 557 24.01 -8.00 -15.40
C LEU A 557 23.42 -6.85 -16.24
N GLU A 558 22.49 -7.16 -17.15
CA GLU A 558 21.79 -6.17 -17.99
C GLU A 558 20.59 -5.52 -17.27
N LEU A 559 20.09 -6.14 -16.21
CA LEU A 559 19.05 -5.64 -15.30
C LEU A 559 19.66 -4.81 -14.17
#